data_AF-A0A645JYP2-F1
#
_entry.id   AF-A0A645JYP2-F1
#
_cell.length_a   1.000
_cell.length_b   1.000
_cell.length_c   1.000
_cell.angle_alpha   90.00
_cell.angle_beta   90.00
_cell.angle_gamma   90.00
#
_symmetry.space_group_name_H-M   'P 1'
#
loop_
_entity.id
_entity.type
_entity.pdbx_description
1 polymer ?
#
loop_
_entity_poly.entity_id
_entity_poly.type
_entity_poly.pdbx_seq_one_letter_code
_entity_poly.pdbx_strand_id
1 'polypeptide(L)' 'MAFINAFTERAPNYVCENAYQIASAFSKFYHDNHILSEADSDKQFFWIYLCAATKKVLLKHLDVLGIEAVESM' A
#
# COMPACT_ATOMS: atom_id res chain seq x y z
N MET A 1 -4.26 -14.20 6.72
CA MET A 1 -4.25 -13.44 5.44
C MET A 1 -5.54 -12.63 5.38
N ALA A 2 -5.47 -11.30 5.25
CA ALA A 2 -6.63 -10.42 5.37
C ALA A 2 -7.82 -10.83 4.48
N PHE A 3 -7.56 -11.18 3.21
CA PHE A 3 -8.57 -11.66 2.27
C PHE A 3 -9.23 -12.99 2.67
N ILE A 4 -8.46 -13.93 3.23
CA ILE A 4 -9.00 -15.24 3.67
C ILE A 4 -9.94 -15.05 4.86
N ASN A 5 -9.53 -14.21 5.83
CA ASN A 5 -10.36 -13.93 7.01
C ASN A 5 -11.63 -13.17 6.60
N ALA A 6 -11.49 -12.16 5.73
CA ALA A 6 -12.63 -11.42 5.20
C ALA A 6 -13.64 -12.30 4.48
N PHE A 7 -13.17 -13.28 3.70
CA PHE A 7 -14.04 -14.23 2.99
C PHE A 7 -14.71 -15.22 3.95
N THR A 8 -13.91 -15.85 4.82
CA THR A 8 -14.37 -16.90 5.76
C THR A 8 -15.41 -16.36 6.73
N GLU A 9 -15.17 -15.18 7.28
CA GLU A 9 -16.01 -14.56 8.30
C GLU A 9 -17.04 -13.58 7.72
N ARG A 10 -17.07 -13.41 6.39
CA ARG A 10 -17.92 -12.43 5.68
C ARG A 10 -17.76 -11.01 6.23
N ALA A 11 -16.52 -10.63 6.50
CA ALA A 11 -16.15 -9.45 7.25
C ALA A 11 -15.17 -8.57 6.43
N PRO A 12 -15.67 -7.64 5.58
CA PRO A 12 -14.83 -6.84 4.70
C PRO A 12 -13.91 -5.86 5.45
N ASN A 13 -14.21 -5.55 6.71
CA ASN A 13 -13.39 -4.70 7.58
C ASN A 13 -11.96 -5.23 7.74
N TYR A 14 -11.71 -6.54 7.63
CA TYR A 14 -10.34 -7.07 7.64
C TYR A 14 -9.50 -6.56 6.46
N VAL A 15 -10.11 -6.35 5.29
CA VAL A 15 -9.45 -5.76 4.12
C VAL A 15 -9.21 -4.27 4.34
N CYS A 16 -10.21 -3.55 4.89
CA CYS A 16 -10.06 -2.13 5.22
C CYS A 16 -8.92 -1.88 6.21
N GLU A 17 -8.89 -2.65 7.30
CA GLU A 17 -7.86 -2.55 8.35
C GLU A 17 -6.48 -2.85 7.78
N ASN A 18 -6.37 -3.88 6.92
CA ASN A 18 -5.09 -4.19 6.28
C ASN A 18 -4.62 -3.10 5.33
N ALA A 19 -5.53 -2.53 4.52
CA ALA A 19 -5.21 -1.40 3.65
C ALA A 19 -4.72 -0.18 4.46
N TYR A 20 -5.39 0.13 5.57
CA TYR A 20 -5.02 1.22 6.47
C TYR A 20 -3.62 1.01 7.08
N GLN A 21 -3.32 -0.20 7.56
CA GLN A 21 -2.01 -0.53 8.12
C GLN A 21 -0.89 -0.39 7.07
N ILE A 22 -1.12 -0.86 5.85
CA ILE A 22 -0.16 -0.71 4.74
C ILE A 22 0.07 0.76 4.41
N ALA A 23 -1.00 1.55 4.29
CA ALA A 23 -0.91 2.98 4.00
C ALA A 23 -0.17 3.74 5.11
N SER A 24 -0.45 3.44 6.38
CA SER A 24 0.21 4.05 7.53
C SER A 24 1.71 3.73 7.58
N ALA A 25 2.08 2.47 7.36
CA ALA A 25 3.48 2.04 7.28
C ALA A 25 4.20 2.71 6.10
N PHE A 26 3.54 2.82 4.94
CA PHE A 26 4.09 3.49 3.78
C PHE A 26 4.28 5.00 4.00
N SER A 27 3.31 5.68 4.61
CA SER A 27 3.42 7.10 4.94
C SER A 27 4.62 7.40 5.83
N LYS A 28 4.85 6.55 6.85
CA LYS A 28 6.05 6.63 7.67
C LYS A 28 7.32 6.40 6.86
N PHE A 29 7.36 5.34 6.05
CA PHE A 29 8.50 5.05 5.16
C PHE A 29 8.82 6.23 4.23
N TYR A 30 7.81 6.82 3.59
CA TYR A 30 7.97 7.94 2.67
C TYR A 30 8.46 9.22 3.36
N HIS A 31 8.02 9.46 4.61
CA HIS A 31 8.46 10.60 5.39
C HIS A 31 9.91 10.44 5.89
N ASP A 32 10.25 9.24 6.37
CA ASP A 32 11.55 8.96 6.99
C ASP A 32 12.68 8.80 5.94
N ASN A 33 12.35 8.51 4.67
CA ASN A 33 13.32 8.26 3.61
C ASN A 33 13.16 9.27 2.46
N HIS A 34 14.20 10.04 2.16
CA HIS A 34 14.19 10.95 1.01
C HIS A 34 14.47 10.21 -0.30
N ILE A 35 13.44 9.54 -0.82
CA ILE A 35 13.57 8.55 -1.91
C ILE A 35 14.27 9.12 -3.16
N LEU A 36 13.88 10.32 -3.60
CA LEU A 36 14.41 10.92 -4.83
C LEU A 36 15.83 11.47 -4.68
N SER A 37 16.30 11.71 -3.46
CA SER A 37 17.64 12.27 -3.19
C SER A 37 18.60 11.26 -2.55
N GLU A 38 18.25 9.98 -2.56
CA GLU A 38 19.13 8.91 -2.11
C GLU A 38 20.37 8.81 -3.01
N ALA A 39 21.55 8.73 -2.39
CA ALA A 39 22.83 8.74 -3.11
C ALA A 39 23.19 7.37 -3.68
N ASP A 40 22.73 6.30 -3.02
CA ASP A 40 22.89 4.93 -3.48
C ASP A 40 21.81 4.60 -4.52
N SER A 41 22.23 4.44 -5.78
CA SER A 41 21.32 4.17 -6.89
C SER A 41 20.52 2.88 -6.70
N ASP A 42 21.13 1.83 -6.14
CA ASP A 42 20.45 0.54 -5.97
C ASP A 42 19.36 0.64 -4.90
N LYS A 43 19.64 1.36 -3.80
CA LYS A 43 18.62 1.68 -2.79
C LYS A 43 17.52 2.57 -3.33
N GLN A 44 17.86 3.59 -4.10
CA GLN A 44 16.89 4.47 -4.75
C GLN A 44 15.93 3.65 -5.64
N PHE A 45 16.47 2.78 -6.50
CA PHE A 45 15.66 1.90 -7.34
C PHE A 45 14.77 0.97 -6.52
N PHE A 46 15.30 0.38 -5.46
CA PHE A 46 14.52 -0.48 -4.57
C PHE A 46 13.36 0.28 -3.90
N TRP A 47 13.58 1.50 -3.44
CA TRP A 47 12.55 2.32 -2.83
C TRP A 47 11.46 2.76 -3.82
N ILE A 48 11.83 3.13 -5.05
CA ILE A 48 10.87 3.41 -6.12
C ILE A 48 10.03 2.17 -6.41
N TYR A 49 10.65 0.99 -6.46
CA TYR A 49 9.93 -0.27 -6.63
C TYR A 49 8.97 -0.53 -5.46
N LEU A 50 9.37 -0.22 -4.22
CA LEU A 50 8.51 -0.35 -3.05
C LEU A 50 7.30 0.58 -3.14
N CYS A 51 7.46 1.82 -3.62
CA CYS A 51 6.34 2.73 -3.89
C CYS A 51 5.36 2.14 -4.91
N ALA A 52 5.87 1.64 -6.05
CA ALA A 52 5.05 1.04 -7.09
C ALA A 52 4.30 -0.22 -6.60
N ALA A 53 5.01 -1.09 -5.86
CA ALA A 53 4.43 -2.29 -5.26
C ALA A 53 3.33 -1.93 -4.26
N THR A 54 3.58 -0.96 -3.39
CA THR A 54 2.60 -0.49 -2.40
C THR A 54 1.35 0.07 -3.07
N LYS A 55 1.53 0.92 -4.11
CA LYS A 55 0.41 1.42 -4.93
C LYS A 55 -0.42 0.28 -5.50
N LYS A 56 0.21 -0.72 -6.12
CA LYS A 56 -0.49 -1.88 -6.70
C LYS A 56 -1.30 -2.65 -5.67
N VAL A 57 -0.74 -2.86 -4.47
CA VAL A 57 -1.41 -3.58 -3.38
C VAL A 57 -2.60 -2.78 -2.87
N LEU A 58 -2.45 -1.49 -2.61
CA LEU A 58 -3.54 -0.63 -2.13
C LEU A 58 -4.67 -0.53 -3.16
N LEU A 59 -4.35 -0.38 -4.45
CA LEU A 59 -5.35 -0.41 -5.52
C LEU A 59 -6.12 -1.73 -5.52
N LYS A 60 -5.47 -2.87 -5.26
CA LYS A 60 -6.17 -4.14 -5.19
C LYS A 60 -7.11 -4.25 -3.99
N HIS A 61 -6.77 -3.63 -2.86
CA HIS A 61 -7.66 -3.56 -1.71
C HIS A 61 -8.90 -2.72 -2.04
N LEU A 62 -8.72 -1.55 -2.65
CA LEU A 62 -9.81 -0.67 -3.04
C LEU A 62 -10.74 -1.32 -4.07
N ASP A 63 -10.17 -1.98 -5.09
CA ASP A 63 -10.92 -2.75 -6.11
C ASP A 63 -11.81 -3.82 -5.47
N VAL A 64 -11.28 -4.60 -4.52
CA VAL A 64 -12.07 -5.63 -3.80
C VAL A 64 -13.15 -5.01 -2.91
N LEU A 65 -12.91 -3.81 -2.38
CA LEU A 65 -13.88 -3.05 -1.58
C LEU A 65 -14.91 -2.31 -2.45
N GLY A 66 -14.77 -2.31 -3.78
CA GLY A 66 -15.63 -1.55 -4.69
C GLY A 66 -15.42 -0.03 -4.60
N ILE A 67 -14.24 0.41 -4.19
CA ILE A 67 -13.87 1.83 -4.07
C ILE A 67 -13.02 2.21 -5.27
N GLU A 68 -13.46 3.22 -6.03
CA GLU A 68 -12.66 3.79 -7.11
C GLU A 68 -11.52 4.64 -6.55
N ALA A 69 -10.30 4.35 -6.99
CA ALA A 69 -9.14 5.15 -6.66
C ALA A 69 -9.02 6.34 -7.62
N VAL A 70 -8.73 7.53 -7.08
CA VAL A 70 -8.32 8.69 -7.87
C VAL A 70 -6.85 8.58 -8.25
N GLU A 71 -6.50 8.90 -9.50
CA GLU A 71 -5.11 8.82 -9.99
C GLU A 71 -4.19 9.86 -9.35
N SER A 72 -4.75 11.01 -8.97
CA SER A 72 -4.11 12.06 -8.17
C SER A 72 -5.15 12.62 -7.20
N MET A 73 -4.77 12.74 -5.93
CA MET A 73 -5.44 13.64 -4.97
C MET A 73 -4.75 15.00 -4.97
#